data_AF-A0A7C5H1Q3-F1
#
_entry.id   AF-A0A7C5H1Q3-F1
#
_cell.length_a   1.000
_cell.length_b   1.000
_cell.length_c   1.000
_cell.angle_alpha   90.00
_cell.angle_beta   90.00
_cell.angle_gamma   90.00
#
_symmetry.space_group_name_H-M   'P 1'
#
loop_
_entity.id
_entity.type
_entity.pdbx_description
1 polymer ?
#
loop_
_entity_poly.entity_id
_entity_poly.type
_entity_poly.pdbx_seq_one_letter_code
_entity_poly.pdbx_strand_id
1 'polypeptide(L)' 'MQTIHIDVAENKVDILLNIIKNLKEDIVEGYSVSSSNEQDAFYDERKKRLQLLRKEIKSGKESTYDFDAATDSLFEELQA' A
#
# COMPACT_ATOMS: atom_id res chain seq x y z
N MET A 1 -5.40 28.70 23.74
CA MET A 1 -5.34 27.74 22.62
C MET A 1 -4.13 26.86 22.81
N GLN A 2 -4.30 25.54 22.75
CA GLN A 2 -3.22 24.57 22.90
C GLN A 2 -3.20 23.68 21.65
N THR A 3 -2.03 23.53 21.04
CA THR A 3 -1.85 22.66 19.88
C THR A 3 -1.43 21.27 20.37
N ILE A 4 -2.13 20.23 19.92
CA ILE A 4 -1.81 18.84 20.24
C ILE A 4 -1.26 18.18 18.97
N HIS A 5 -0.07 17.63 19.06
CA HIS A 5 0.51 16.78 18.01
C HIS A 5 0.21 15.32 18.33
N ILE A 6 -0.38 14.60 17.37
CA ILE A 6 -0.75 13.20 17.51
C ILE A 6 -0.13 12.46 16.32
N ASP A 7 0.76 11.51 16.61
CA ASP A 7 1.28 10.59 15.61
C ASP A 7 0.29 9.43 15.42
N VAL A 8 -0.16 9.24 14.18
CA VAL A 8 -1.25 8.32 13.85
C VAL A 8 -0.79 7.39 12.74
N ALA A 9 -1.02 6.08 12.90
CA ALA A 9 -0.83 5.12 11.83
C ALA A 9 -1.78 5.41 10.65
N GLU A 10 -1.30 5.36 9.41
CA GLU A 10 -2.07 5.73 8.20
C GLU A 10 -3.47 5.09 8.14
N ASN A 11 -3.56 3.81 8.50
CA ASN A 11 -4.82 3.06 8.48
C ASN A 11 -5.86 3.50 9.54
N LYS A 12 -5.50 4.42 10.44
CA LYS A 12 -6.37 4.97 11.49
C LYS A 12 -6.66 6.46 11.34
N VAL A 13 -6.11 7.11 10.31
CA VAL A 13 -6.33 8.54 10.04
C VAL A 13 -7.81 8.84 9.81
N ASP A 14 -8.51 8.02 9.05
CA ASP A 14 -9.94 8.19 8.77
C ASP A 14 -10.80 8.11 10.04
N ILE A 15 -10.45 7.22 10.96
CA ILE A 15 -11.14 7.06 12.24
C ILE A 15 -10.98 8.33 13.08
N LEU A 16 -9.76 8.86 13.15
CA LEU A 16 -9.47 10.08 13.91
C LEU A 16 -10.13 11.31 13.30
N LEU A 17 -10.14 11.43 11.98
CA LEU A 17 -10.87 12.49 11.28
C LEU A 17 -12.37 12.43 11.57
N ASN A 18 -12.94 11.22 11.63
CA ASN A 18 -14.34 11.05 11.97
C ASN A 18 -14.63 11.42 13.43
N ILE A 19 -13.73 11.08 14.35
CA ILE A 19 -13.83 11.53 15.76
C ILE A 19 -13.79 13.06 15.83
N ILE A 20 -12.83 13.70 15.18
CA ILE A 20 -12.69 15.17 15.17
C ILE A 20 -13.94 15.85 14.60
N LYS A 21 -14.51 15.31 13.52
CA LYS A 21 -15.74 15.83 12.90
C LYS A 21 -16.98 15.68 13.79
N ASN A 22 -17.02 14.66 14.65
CA ASN A 22 -18.14 14.40 15.55
C ASN A 22 -17.96 15.05 16.94
N LEU A 23 -16.80 15.66 17.22
CA LEU A 23 -16.65 16.50 18.40
C LEU A 23 -17.56 17.73 18.24
N LYS A 24 -18.11 18.21 19.37
CA LYS A 24 -18.97 19.39 19.37
C LYS A 24 -18.26 20.57 18.71
N GLU A 25 -19.02 21.31 17.90
CA GLU A 25 -18.66 22.65 17.45
C GLU A 25 -18.24 23.47 18.69
N ASP A 26 -17.11 24.19 18.59
CA ASP A 26 -16.33 24.89 19.64
C ASP A 26 -15.19 24.13 20.35
N ILE A 27 -15.00 22.81 20.15
CA ILE A 27 -13.85 22.10 20.75
C ILE A 27 -12.60 22.16 19.86
N VAL A 28 -12.79 22.16 18.53
CA VAL A 28 -11.70 22.12 17.55
C VAL A 28 -11.89 23.26 16.55
N GLU A 29 -11.04 24.27 16.61
CA GLU A 29 -11.04 25.37 15.63
C GLU A 29 -10.46 24.98 14.28
N GLY A 30 -9.58 23.97 14.25
CA GLY A 30 -8.99 23.48 13.01
C GLY A 30 -8.05 22.31 13.26
N TYR A 31 -7.80 21.55 12.19
CA TYR A 31 -6.80 20.49 12.18
C TYR A 31 -6.01 20.57 10.87
N SER A 32 -4.76 20.15 10.91
CA SER A 32 -3.93 19.98 9.71
C SER A 32 -3.32 18.58 9.75
N VAL A 33 -3.42 17.86 8.64
CA VAL A 33 -2.80 16.54 8.49
C VAL A 33 -1.51 16.76 7.71
N SER A 34 -0.38 16.56 8.37
CA SER A 34 0.90 16.46 7.68
C SER A 34 1.15 14.98 7.44
N SER A 35 1.16 14.57 6.17
CA SER A 35 1.70 13.24 5.86
C SER A 35 3.20 13.30 6.08
N SER A 36 3.71 12.45 6.97
CA SER A 36 5.12 12.05 6.94
C SER A 36 5.32 11.17 5.70
N ASN A 37 5.07 11.73 4.53
CA ASN A 37 5.55 11.15 3.30
C ASN A 37 7.06 11.33 3.36
N GLU A 38 7.75 10.37 3.98
CA GLU A 38 9.03 9.95 3.44
C GLU A 38 8.75 9.70 1.96
N GLN A 39 9.11 10.68 1.13
CA GLN A 39 9.11 10.52 -0.32
C GLN A 39 9.98 9.32 -0.57
N ASP A 40 9.35 8.17 -0.77
CA ASP A 40 10.06 6.95 -1.11
C ASP A 40 10.82 7.25 -2.40
N ALA A 41 12.12 7.51 -2.26
CA ALA A 41 12.97 7.99 -3.34
C ALA A 41 13.03 7.01 -4.51
N PHE A 42 12.56 5.77 -4.29
CA PHE A 42 12.53 4.69 -5.25
C PHE A 42 11.11 4.36 -5.73
N TYR A 43 10.09 5.14 -5.37
CA TYR A 43 8.71 4.92 -5.79
C TYR A 43 8.58 4.90 -7.32
N ASP A 44 9.12 5.91 -8.00
CA ASP A 44 9.07 6.01 -9.46
C ASP A 44 9.87 4.90 -10.14
N GLU A 45 10.99 4.51 -9.54
CA GLU A 45 11.84 3.44 -10.06
C GLU A 45 11.16 2.06 -9.95
N ARG A 46 10.54 1.76 -8.80
CA ARG A 46 9.74 0.53 -8.61
C ARG A 46 8.51 0.51 -9.52
N LYS A 47 7.83 1.65 -9.69
CA LYS A 47 6.67 1.76 -10.59
C LYS A 47 7.05 1.49 -12.04
N LYS A 48 8.19 2.04 -12.50
CA LYS A 48 8.72 1.80 -13.84
C LYS A 48 9.09 0.32 -14.05
N ARG A 49 9.72 -0.31 -13.06
CA ARG A 49 10.07 -1.73 -13.09
C ARG A 49 8.83 -2.63 -13.17
N LEU A 50 7.80 -2.34 -12.38
CA LEU A 50 6.51 -3.05 -12.42
C LEU A 50 5.81 -2.92 -13.77
N GLN A 51 5.84 -1.73 -14.38
CA GLN A 51 5.26 -1.53 -15.71
C GLN A 51 6.02 -2.30 -16.79
N LEU A 52 7.35 -2.44 -16.65
CA LEU A 52 8.20 -3.18 -17.57
C LEU A 52 7.90 -4.68 -17.47
N LEU A 53 7.91 -5.24 -16.26
CA LEU A 53 7.47 -6.61 -15.96
C LEU A 53 6.09 -6.91 -16.53
N ARG A 54 5.11 -6.02 -16.29
CA ARG A 54 3.76 -6.20 -16.83
C ARG A 54 3.71 -6.24 -18.36
N LYS A 55 4.56 -5.44 -19.02
CA LYS A 55 4.70 -5.47 -20.49
C LYS A 55 5.37 -6.75 -20.96
N GLU A 56 6.39 -7.23 -20.25
CA GLU A 56 7.13 -8.46 -20.57
C GLU A 56 6.23 -9.70 -20.46
N ILE A 57 5.49 -9.83 -19.34
CA ILE A 57 4.45 -10.84 -19.14
C ILE A 57 3.38 -10.77 -20.25
N LYS A 58 2.85 -9.58 -20.54
CA LYS A 58 1.81 -9.40 -21.58
C LYS A 58 2.34 -9.70 -22.99
N SER A 59 3.63 -9.48 -23.23
CA SER A 59 4.29 -9.75 -24.51
C SER A 59 4.70 -11.23 -24.68
N GLY A 60 4.48 -12.07 -23.68
CA GLY A 60 4.86 -13.50 -23.70
C GLY A 60 6.37 -13.75 -23.75
N LYS A 61 7.19 -12.74 -23.41
CA LYS A 61 8.66 -12.83 -23.43
C LYS A 61 9.23 -13.41 -22.13
N GLU A 62 8.58 -13.12 -21.01
CA GLU A 62 8.73 -13.95 -19.83
C GLU A 62 7.83 -15.17 -20.03
N SER A 63 8.42 -16.37 -19.89
CA SER A 63 7.64 -17.55 -19.55
C SER A 63 6.78 -17.13 -18.36
N THR A 64 5.47 -17.01 -18.58
CA THR A 64 4.53 -17.09 -17.47
C THR A 64 4.96 -18.35 -16.74
N TYR A 65 5.44 -18.19 -15.50
CA TYR A 65 5.69 -19.33 -14.62
C TYR A 65 4.38 -20.12 -14.66
N ASP A 66 4.44 -21.28 -15.33
CA ASP A 66 3.25 -22.07 -15.58
C ASP A 66 2.91 -22.69 -14.24
N PHE A 67 2.10 -21.95 -13.48
CA PHE A 67 1.75 -22.29 -12.11
C PHE A 67 1.16 -23.69 -12.08
N ASP A 68 0.42 -24.07 -13.12
CA ASP A 68 -0.20 -25.38 -13.25
C ASP A 68 0.87 -26.47 -13.36
N ALA A 69 1.86 -26.29 -14.25
CA ALA A 69 3.00 -27.22 -14.37
C ALA A 69 3.85 -27.31 -13.09
N ALA A 70 4.02 -26.18 -12.38
CA ALA A 70 4.76 -26.16 -11.12
C ALA A 70 3.99 -26.84 -9.98
N THR A 71 2.65 -26.70 -9.93
CA THR A 71 1.81 -27.42 -8.97
C THR A 71 1.75 -28.91 -9.26
N ASP A 72 1.66 -29.32 -10.53
CA ASP A 72 1.63 -30.74 -10.89
C ASP A 72 2.95 -31.43 -10.48
N SER A 73 4.09 -30.78 -10.75
CA SER A 73 5.41 -31.23 -10.30
C SER A 73 5.51 -31.35 -8.78
N LEU A 74 4.96 -30.39 -8.02
CA LEU A 74 4.92 -30.43 -6.55
C LEU A 74 4.01 -31.55 -6.02
N PHE A 75 2.89 -31.81 -6.70
CA PHE A 75 1.98 -32.89 -6.33
C PHE A 75 2.58 -34.28 -6.60
N GLU A 76 3.34 -34.45 -7.68
CA GLU A 76 4.09 -35.69 -7.94
C GLU A 76 5.19 -35.92 -6.90
N GLU A 77 5.94 -34.89 -6.50
CA GLU A 77 6.94 -34.99 -5.43
C GLU A 77 6.32 -35.33 -4.06
N LEU A 78 5.10 -34.87 -3.77
CA LEU A 78 4.40 -35.18 -2.51
C LEU A 78 3.72 -36.56 -2.50
N GLN A 79 3.54 -37.19 -3.66
CA GLN A 79 3.00 -38.56 -3.77
C GLN A 79 4.08 -39.65 -3.73
N ALA A 80 5.37 -39.28 -3.78
CA ALA A 80 6.52 -40.17 -3.62
C ALA A 80 6.88 -40.37 -2.13
#